data_AF-A0A9W8WRQ7-F1
#
_entry.id   AF-A0A9W8WRQ7-F1
#
_cell.length_a   1.000
_cell.length_b   1.000
_cell.length_c   1.000
_cell.angle_alpha   90.00
_cell.angle_beta   90.00
_cell.angle_gamma   90.00
#
_symmetry.space_group_name_H-M   'P 1'
#
loop_
_entity.id
_entity.type
_entity.pdbx_description
1 polymer ?
#
loop_
_entity_poly.entity_id
_entity_poly.type
_entity_poly.pdbx_seq_one_letter_code
_entity_poly.pdbx_strand_id
1 'polypeptide(L)'
;MSSNEVEAQPAQAVEDDTQEEYTEEPLQKSGVANSESIVMAKARFREGQLVHMGIIQGGQRVKGNFTVHRKMYNRGGWVDYQLIDELTGQLYRHGAGVREKDLKPQ
;
A
#
# COMPACT_ATOMS: atom_id res chain seq x y z
N MET A 1 -63.60 -53.14 -25.19
CA MET A 1 -62.21 -53.15 -25.72
C MET A 1 -62.04 -51.83 -26.45
N SER A 2 -61.27 -50.84 -26.03
CA SER A 2 -59.94 -50.87 -25.41
C SER A 2 -59.79 -49.75 -24.39
N SER A 3 -59.18 -50.06 -23.25
CA SER A 3 -58.66 -49.08 -22.29
C SER A 3 -57.48 -48.32 -22.91
N ASN A 4 -57.31 -47.06 -22.53
CA ASN A 4 -55.99 -46.47 -22.34
C ASN A 4 -56.09 -45.38 -21.26
N GLU A 5 -55.39 -45.64 -20.17
CA GLU A 5 -55.11 -44.72 -19.06
C GLU A 5 -54.05 -43.72 -19.49
N VAL A 6 -54.15 -42.45 -19.07
CA VAL A 6 -52.99 -41.58 -18.89
C VAL A 6 -53.21 -40.75 -17.63
N GLU A 7 -52.19 -40.81 -16.78
CA GLU A 7 -52.11 -40.35 -15.40
C GLU A 7 -52.15 -38.82 -15.23
N ALA A 8 -52.51 -38.43 -14.02
CA ALA A 8 -52.60 -37.06 -13.52
C ALA A 8 -51.23 -36.35 -13.47
N GLN A 9 -51.24 -35.03 -13.65
CA GLN A 9 -50.22 -34.15 -13.10
C GLN A 9 -50.90 -32.99 -12.35
N PRO A 10 -50.48 -32.67 -11.10
CA PRO A 10 -50.97 -31.51 -10.38
C PRO A 10 -50.31 -30.24 -10.93
N ALA A 11 -51.14 -29.27 -11.34
CA ALA A 11 -50.70 -27.92 -11.62
C ALA A 11 -50.25 -27.26 -10.32
N GLN A 12 -48.94 -27.07 -10.13
CA GLN A 12 -48.42 -26.19 -9.09
C GLN A 12 -48.72 -24.75 -9.49
N ALA A 13 -49.58 -24.10 -8.70
CA ALA A 13 -49.71 -22.65 -8.70
C ALA A 13 -48.40 -22.08 -8.13
N VAL A 14 -47.58 -21.48 -8.99
CA VAL A 14 -46.44 -20.67 -8.57
C VAL A 14 -47.00 -19.25 -8.44
N GLU A 15 -47.29 -18.86 -7.20
CA GLU A 15 -47.47 -17.45 -6.85
C GLU A 15 -46.08 -16.80 -6.96
N ASP A 16 -45.87 -16.07 -8.04
CA ASP A 16 -44.67 -15.29 -8.33
C ASP A 16 -44.72 -14.00 -7.49
N ASP A 17 -44.51 -14.16 -6.19
CA ASP A 17 -44.32 -13.05 -5.25
C ASP A 17 -42.84 -12.63 -5.34
N THR A 18 -42.49 -12.03 -6.48
CA THR A 18 -41.19 -11.38 -6.70
C THR A 18 -41.17 -10.10 -5.88
N GLN A 19 -40.97 -10.23 -4.57
CA GLN A 19 -40.54 -9.12 -3.74
C GLN A 19 -39.11 -8.81 -4.15
N GLU A 20 -39.00 -7.82 -5.05
CA GLU A 20 -37.75 -7.17 -5.43
C GLU A 20 -37.01 -6.79 -4.14
N GLU A 21 -35.99 -7.58 -3.80
CA GLU A 21 -35.04 -7.26 -2.76
C GLU A 21 -34.30 -6.01 -3.23
N TYR A 22 -34.79 -4.84 -2.80
CA TYR A 22 -34.10 -3.56 -2.91
C TYR A 22 -32.77 -3.71 -2.18
N THR A 23 -31.77 -4.19 -2.91
CA THR A 23 -30.38 -4.01 -2.54
C THR A 23 -30.14 -2.51 -2.68
N GLU A 24 -30.26 -1.77 -1.58
CA GLU A 24 -29.80 -0.39 -1.51
C GLU A 24 -28.31 -0.39 -1.89
N GLU A 25 -28.01 -0.17 -3.17
CA GLU A 25 -26.68 0.18 -3.59
C GLU A 25 -26.32 1.46 -2.82
N PRO A 26 -25.25 1.47 -2.00
CA PRO A 26 -24.89 2.68 -1.30
C PRO A 26 -24.51 3.73 -2.35
N LEU A 27 -25.32 4.79 -2.46
CA LEU A 27 -25.00 6.05 -3.15
C LEU A 27 -23.90 6.79 -2.38
N GLN A 28 -22.76 6.13 -2.13
CA GLN A 28 -21.59 6.79 -1.59
C GLN A 28 -20.89 7.52 -2.73
N LYS A 29 -20.85 8.85 -2.62
CA LYS A 29 -19.97 9.69 -3.42
C LYS A 29 -18.56 9.08 -3.42
N SER A 30 -18.07 8.74 -4.60
CA SER A 30 -16.71 8.23 -4.78
C SER A 30 -15.72 9.24 -4.19
N GLY A 31 -14.80 8.77 -3.34
CA GLY A 31 -13.56 9.49 -3.08
C GLY A 31 -13.17 9.76 -1.64
N VAL A 32 -13.79 9.12 -0.64
CA VAL A 32 -13.22 9.13 0.72
C VAL A 32 -13.03 7.69 1.16
N ALA A 33 -11.80 7.21 1.04
CA ALA A 33 -11.42 5.91 1.59
C ALA A 33 -11.56 5.98 3.12
N ASN A 34 -12.62 5.35 3.64
CA ASN A 34 -12.69 4.98 5.05
C ASN A 34 -11.71 3.83 5.27
N SER A 35 -10.46 4.15 5.55
CA SER A 35 -9.55 3.17 6.12
C SER A 35 -8.62 3.85 7.10
N GLU A 36 -8.63 3.37 8.34
CA GLU A 36 -7.55 3.53 9.32
C GLU A 36 -6.22 2.92 8.82
N SER A 37 -6.11 2.56 7.54
CA SER A 37 -4.83 2.38 6.88
C SER A 37 -4.24 3.76 6.64
N ILE A 38 -3.32 4.17 7.51
CA ILE A 38 -2.32 5.17 7.15
C ILE A 38 -1.79 4.74 5.78
N VAL A 39 -2.08 5.51 4.73
CA VAL A 39 -1.54 5.27 3.39
C VAL A 39 -0.03 5.36 3.56
N MET A 40 0.62 4.22 3.75
CA MET A 40 2.05 4.20 3.98
C MET A 40 2.69 4.74 2.72
N ALA A 41 3.47 5.81 2.88
CA ALA A 41 4.16 6.44 1.78
C ALA A 41 4.97 5.37 1.02
N LYS A 42 4.86 5.37 -0.31
CA LYS A 42 5.58 4.40 -1.14
C LYS A 42 7.08 4.67 -1.03
N ALA A 43 7.80 3.78 -0.37
CA ALA A 43 9.25 3.87 -0.24
C ALA A 43 9.93 3.66 -1.61
N ARG A 44 10.74 4.64 -2.03
CA ARG A 44 11.51 4.60 -3.28
C ARG A 44 12.73 3.68 -3.21
N PHE A 45 13.39 3.60 -2.06
CA PHE A 45 14.63 2.83 -1.88
C PHE A 45 14.38 1.55 -1.08
N ARG A 46 15.22 0.55 -1.29
CA ARG A 46 15.20 -0.75 -0.60
C ARG A 46 16.35 -0.85 0.40
N GLU A 47 16.19 -1.70 1.41
CA GLU A 47 17.28 -2.02 2.33
C GLU A 47 18.40 -2.72 1.57
N GLY A 48 19.65 -2.41 1.91
CA GLY A 48 20.84 -2.84 1.17
C GLY A 48 21.10 -2.07 -0.13
N GLN A 49 20.25 -1.12 -0.52
CA GLN A 49 20.47 -0.32 -1.72
C GLN A 49 21.51 0.77 -1.49
N LEU A 50 22.42 0.92 -2.44
CA LEU A 50 23.38 2.01 -2.51
C LEU A 50 22.71 3.31 -2.97
N VAL A 51 22.92 4.37 -2.20
CA VAL A 51 22.42 5.71 -2.43
C VAL A 51 23.51 6.73 -2.16
N HIS A 52 23.34 7.95 -2.66
CA HIS A 52 24.23 9.04 -2.37
C HIS A 52 23.47 10.33 -2.04
N MET A 53 24.10 11.20 -1.28
CA MET A 53 23.59 12.55 -0.98
C MET A 53 24.74 13.53 -0.78
N GLY A 54 24.42 14.83 -0.85
CA GLY A 54 25.38 15.87 -0.51
C GLY A 54 25.48 16.03 1.01
N ILE A 55 26.68 15.90 1.56
CA ILE A 55 26.98 16.16 2.97
C ILE A 55 27.91 17.35 3.10
N ILE A 56 27.90 17.99 4.27
CA ILE A 56 28.88 19.02 4.62
C ILE A 56 29.91 18.39 5.53
N GLN A 57 31.16 18.36 5.10
CA GLN A 57 32.29 17.84 5.86
C GLN A 57 33.40 18.89 5.85
N GLY A 58 33.84 19.31 7.03
CA GLY A 58 34.87 20.36 7.16
C GLY A 58 34.51 21.68 6.47
N GLY A 59 33.23 22.03 6.40
CA GLY A 59 32.74 23.25 5.74
C GLY A 59 32.60 23.16 4.21
N GLN A 60 32.99 22.04 3.60
CA GLN A 60 32.83 21.81 2.16
C GLN A 60 31.66 20.86 1.89
N ARG A 61 30.96 21.08 0.78
CA ARG A 61 29.94 20.15 0.28
C ARG A 61 30.61 19.05 -0.53
N VAL A 62 30.44 17.81 -0.08
CA VAL A 62 30.98 16.61 -0.73
C VAL A 62 29.86 15.60 -0.96
N LYS A 63 30.07 14.69 -1.93
CA LYS A 63 29.15 13.56 -2.16
C LYS A 63 29.49 12.45 -1.16
N GLY A 64 28.53 12.09 -0.31
CA GLY A 64 28.61 10.91 0.54
C GLY A 64 27.89 9.73 -0.11
N ASN A 65 28.49 8.55 -0.05
CA ASN A 65 27.90 7.29 -0.50
C ASN A 65 27.47 6.48 0.72
N PHE A 66 26.27 5.90 0.65
CA PHE A 66 25.64 5.23 1.77
C PHE A 66 24.88 3.99 1.33
N THR A 67 24.77 3.01 2.21
CA THR A 67 23.82 1.90 2.08
C THR A 67 22.60 2.15 2.95
N VAL A 68 21.41 1.92 2.39
CA VAL A 68 20.16 1.95 3.16
C VAL A 68 20.14 0.79 4.15
N HIS A 69 20.13 1.10 5.45
CA HIS A 69 20.06 0.10 6.51
C HIS A 69 18.62 -0.32 6.79
N ARG A 70 17.74 0.65 7.06
CA ARG A 70 16.32 0.41 7.33
C ARG A 70 15.45 1.60 6.95
N LYS A 71 14.16 1.31 6.72
CA LYS A 71 13.14 2.33 6.43
C LYS A 71 12.43 2.76 7.71
N MET A 72 12.00 4.01 7.75
CA MET A 72 11.28 4.62 8.87
C MET A 72 10.08 5.40 8.31
N TYR A 73 8.87 4.92 8.62
CA TYR A 73 7.65 5.60 8.19
C TYR A 73 7.30 6.71 9.17
N ASN A 74 7.18 7.93 8.66
CA ASN A 74 6.75 9.06 9.45
C ASN A 74 5.22 9.21 9.40
N ARG A 75 4.60 9.61 10.52
CA ARG A 75 3.16 9.94 10.59
C ARG A 75 2.77 11.07 9.62
N GLY A 76 3.73 11.92 9.24
CA GLY A 76 3.52 12.97 8.25
C GLY A 76 3.45 12.51 6.79
N GLY A 77 3.51 11.21 6.51
CA GLY A 77 3.32 10.66 5.16
C GLY A 77 4.57 10.70 4.27
N TRP A 78 5.76 10.72 4.86
CA TRP A 78 7.03 10.53 4.14
C TRP A 78 7.84 9.37 4.73
N VAL A 79 8.81 8.90 3.95
CA VAL A 79 9.74 7.85 4.34
C VAL A 79 11.10 8.47 4.65
N ASP A 80 11.60 8.17 5.84
CA ASP A 80 12.97 8.43 6.27
C ASP A 80 13.76 7.12 6.20
N TYR A 81 15.07 7.21 5.99
CA TYR A 81 15.96 6.05 5.89
C TYR A 81 17.10 6.20 6.88
N GLN A 82 17.39 5.14 7.62
CA GLN A 82 18.68 5.02 8.29
C GLN A 82 19.71 4.54 7.29
N LEU A 83 20.88 5.15 7.33
CA LEU A 83 21.95 4.92 6.39
C LEU A 83 23.17 4.39 7.11
N ILE A 84 23.92 3.52 6.45
CA ILE A 84 25.28 3.13 6.82
C ILE A 84 26.22 3.85 5.87
N ASP A 85 27.25 4.49 6.41
CA ASP A 85 28.32 5.10 5.63
C ASP A 85 29.24 4.00 5.09
N GLU A 86 29.41 3.96 3.76
CA GLU A 86 30.23 2.94 3.09
C GLU A 86 31.70 2.99 3.50
N LEU A 87 32.21 4.17 3.86
CA LEU A 87 33.62 4.32 4.21
C LEU A 87 33.91 3.83 5.64
N THR A 88 32.98 4.06 6.57
CA THR A 88 33.20 3.78 7.99
C THR A 88 32.47 2.53 8.49
N GLY A 89 31.47 2.04 7.74
CA GLY A 89 30.58 0.96 8.15
C GLY A 89 29.65 1.33 9.31
N GLN A 90 29.60 2.61 9.70
CA GLN A 90 28.81 3.07 10.84
C GLN A 90 27.48 3.66 10.40
N LEU A 91 26.51 3.66 11.31
CA LEU A 91 25.25 4.37 11.10
C LEU A 91 25.51 5.88 10.98
N TYR A 92 25.05 6.46 9.88
CA TYR A 92 25.13 7.89 9.63
C TYR A 92 24.45 8.68 10.75
N ARG A 93 25.16 9.66 11.32
CA ARG A 93 24.69 10.50 12.44
C ARG A 93 24.03 9.69 13.57
N HIS A 94 24.65 8.57 13.97
CA HIS A 94 24.15 7.69 15.03
C HIS A 94 22.75 7.12 14.77
N GLY A 95 22.39 6.91 13.50
CA GLY A 95 21.11 6.33 13.10
C GLY A 95 19.99 7.35 12.90
N ALA A 96 20.34 8.61 12.66
CA ALA A 96 19.36 9.62 12.28
C ALA A 96 18.67 9.24 10.96
N GLY A 97 17.35 9.49 10.89
CA GLY A 97 16.58 9.32 9.66
C GLY A 97 16.89 10.42 8.66
N VAL A 98 17.25 10.03 7.44
CA VAL A 98 17.45 10.92 6.31
C VAL A 98 16.24 10.84 5.38
N ARG A 99 15.70 11.99 4.97
CA ARG A 99 14.52 12.03 4.12
C ARG A 99 14.80 11.48 2.74
N GLU A 100 13.82 10.77 2.18
CA GLU A 100 13.88 10.22 0.83
C GLU A 100 14.28 11.25 -0.24
N LYS A 101 13.76 12.48 -0.13
CA LYS A 101 14.00 13.55 -1.11
C LYS A 101 15.47 13.97 -1.23
N ASP A 102 16.25 13.75 -0.17
CA ASP A 102 17.66 14.16 -0.10
C ASP A 102 18.58 13.07 -0.66
N LEU A 103 18.04 11.86 -0.87
CA LEU A 103 18.75 10.70 -1.39
C LEU A 103 18.60 10.57 -2.91
N LYS A 104 19.67 10.11 -3.55
CA LYS A 104 19.71 9.78 -4.96
C LYS A 104 20.22 8.36 -5.15
N PRO A 105 19.70 7.60 -6.13
CA PRO A 105 20.27 6.31 -6.49
C PRO A 105 21.72 6.50 -6.95
N GLN A 106 22.60 5.55 -6.63
CA GLN A 106 24.01 5.60 -7.02
C GLN A 106 24.22 5.51 -8.53
#